data_AF-A0A957H5Y8-F1
#
_entry.id   AF-A0A957H5Y8-F1
#
_cell.length_a   1.000
_cell.length_b   1.000
_cell.length_c   1.000
_cell.angle_alpha   90.00
_cell.angle_beta   90.00
_cell.angle_gamma   90.00
#
_symmetry.space_group_name_H-M   'P 1'
#
loop_
_entity.id
_entity.type
_entity.pdbx_description
1 polymer ?
#
loop_
_entity_poly.entity_id
_entity_poly.type
_entity_poly.pdbx_seq_one_letter_code
_entity_poly.pdbx_strand_id
1 'polypeptide(L)'
;MYEETIAVNLPVELYERLRQVARAAGETVECAVIRCVRNGMPPSLAKVPFEFHDDLIGLGRLGDQEIWQVAMGELPYERPLTDQQERADFLTLRRSYAFALLKWRGHPVPLPAELLVD
;
A
#
# COMPACT_ATOMS: atom_id res chain seq x y z
N MET A 1 7.81 -24.61 3.47
CA MET A 1 7.71 -23.24 2.90
C MET A 1 7.48 -23.47 1.42
N TYR A 2 6.34 -23.04 0.88
CA TYR A 2 6.04 -23.23 -0.54
C TYR A 2 6.56 -21.99 -1.28
N GLU A 3 7.44 -22.21 -2.26
CA GLU A 3 8.01 -21.17 -3.10
C GLU A 3 7.48 -21.37 -4.51
N GLU A 4 6.92 -20.30 -5.09
CA GLU A 4 6.45 -20.27 -6.47
C GLU A 4 7.42 -19.42 -7.28
N THR A 5 7.85 -19.93 -8.44
CA THR A 5 8.80 -19.21 -9.31
C THR A 5 8.04 -18.45 -10.39
N ILE A 6 8.36 -17.17 -10.54
CA ILE A 6 7.88 -16.32 -11.63
C ILE A 6 9.02 -15.99 -12.60
N ALA A 7 8.78 -16.16 -13.90
CA ALA A 7 9.72 -15.71 -14.93
C ALA A 7 9.33 -14.30 -15.39
N VAL A 8 10.24 -13.34 -15.27
CA VAL A 8 10.01 -11.94 -15.63
C VAL A 8 11.06 -11.49 -16.65
N ASN A 9 10.59 -10.95 -17.78
CA ASN A 9 11.47 -10.35 -18.77
C ASN A 9 11.80 -8.91 -18.34
N LEU A 10 13.03 -8.70 -17.85
CA LEU A 10 13.49 -7.38 -17.42
C LEU A 10 14.20 -6.66 -18.57
N PRO A 11 13.97 -5.34 -18.76
CA PRO A 11 14.85 -4.52 -19.59
C PRO A 11 16.30 -4.67 -19.14
N VAL A 12 17.24 -4.72 -20.10
CA VAL A 12 18.65 -5.00 -19.85
C VAL A 12 19.24 -4.00 -18.85
N GLU A 13 18.84 -2.74 -18.94
CA GLU A 13 19.26 -1.65 -18.07
C GLU A 13 18.85 -1.89 -16.62
N LEU A 14 17.65 -2.42 -16.40
CA LEU A 14 17.13 -2.72 -15.07
C LEU A 14 17.83 -3.94 -14.46
N TYR A 15 18.06 -4.98 -15.25
CA TYR A 15 18.81 -6.16 -14.82
C TYR A 15 20.24 -5.80 -14.40
N GLU A 16 20.95 -5.01 -15.21
CA GLU A 16 22.33 -4.60 -14.88
C GLU A 16 22.37 -3.72 -13.62
N ARG A 17 21.39 -2.82 -13.42
CA ARG A 17 21.26 -2.06 -12.17
C ARG A 17 21.07 -2.98 -10.96
N LEU A 18 20.17 -3.96 -11.05
CA LEU A 18 19.95 -4.94 -9.98
C LEU A 18 21.22 -5.75 -9.69
N ARG A 19 21.95 -6.14 -10.74
CA ARG A 19 23.22 -6.86 -10.64
C ARG A 19 24.31 -6.05 -9.95
N GLN A 20 24.40 -4.75 -10.23
CA GLN A 20 25.34 -3.85 -9.56
C GLN A 20 25.02 -3.72 -8.06
N VAL A 21 23.74 -3.51 -7.72
CA VAL A 21 23.29 -3.42 -6.32
C VAL A 21 23.57 -4.71 -5.57
N ALA A 22 23.22 -5.86 -6.16
CA ALA A 22 23.44 -7.17 -5.56
C ALA A 22 24.94 -7.43 -5.30
N ARG A 23 25.81 -7.13 -6.28
CA ARG A 23 27.27 -7.24 -6.12
C ARG A 23 27.80 -6.35 -5.00
N ALA A 24 27.35 -5.10 -4.92
CA ALA A 24 27.77 -4.18 -3.87
C ALA A 24 27.35 -4.64 -2.47
N ALA A 25 26.19 -5.29 -2.36
CA ALA A 25 25.67 -5.85 -1.11
C ALA A 25 26.19 -7.28 -0.81
N GLY A 26 26.96 -7.90 -1.72
CA GLY A 26 27.44 -9.28 -1.56
C GLY A 26 26.33 -10.33 -1.63
N GLU A 27 25.22 -10.04 -2.31
CA GLU A 27 24.05 -10.90 -2.42
C GLU A 27 23.76 -11.31 -3.88
N THR A 28 22.76 -12.17 -4.09
CA THR A 28 22.31 -12.57 -5.43
C THR A 28 21.36 -11.53 -6.03
N VAL A 29 21.24 -11.54 -7.37
CA VAL A 29 20.25 -10.71 -8.08
C VAL A 29 18.83 -11.02 -7.60
N GLU A 30 18.54 -12.29 -7.31
CA GLU A 30 17.25 -12.72 -6.76
C GLU A 30 16.94 -12.06 -5.41
N CYS A 31 17.90 -12.02 -4.47
CA CYS A 31 17.72 -11.30 -3.21
C CYS A 31 17.42 -9.81 -3.43
N ALA A 32 18.12 -9.16 -4.36
CA ALA A 32 17.87 -7.77 -4.71
C ALA A 32 16.46 -7.57 -5.30
N VAL A 33 16.03 -8.47 -6.20
CA VAL A 33 14.67 -8.46 -6.80
C VAL A 33 13.61 -8.64 -5.72
N ILE A 34 13.73 -9.67 -4.87
CA ILE A 34 12.79 -9.94 -3.78
C ILE A 34 12.69 -8.72 -2.85
N ARG A 35 13.81 -8.07 -2.53
CA ARG A 35 13.81 -6.85 -1.71
C ARG A 35 13.07 -5.70 -2.41
N CYS A 36 13.34 -5.47 -3.69
CA CYS A 36 12.63 -4.44 -4.46
C CYS A 36 11.12 -4.72 -4.51
N VAL A 37 10.72 -5.97 -4.74
CA VAL A 37 9.31 -6.38 -4.74
C VAL A 37 8.69 -6.15 -3.37
N ARG A 38 9.31 -6.61 -2.28
CA ARG A 38 8.82 -6.41 -0.91
C ARG A 38 8.63 -4.94 -0.57
N ASN A 39 9.58 -4.09 -0.95
CA ASN A 39 9.51 -2.65 -0.70
C ASN A 39 8.50 -1.94 -1.62
N GLY A 40 8.22 -2.50 -2.79
CA GLY A 40 7.23 -1.98 -3.74
C GLY A 40 5.81 -2.53 -3.55
N MET A 41 5.58 -3.40 -2.55
CA MET A 41 4.25 -3.93 -2.28
C MET A 41 3.30 -2.83 -1.75
N PRO A 42 2.01 -2.89 -2.10
CA PRO A 42 0.99 -2.05 -1.46
C PRO A 42 0.92 -2.34 0.05
N PRO A 43 0.33 -1.42 0.85
CA PRO A 43 0.16 -1.61 2.27
C PRO A 43 -0.54 -2.93 2.59
N SER A 44 0.03 -3.70 3.52
CA SER A 44 -0.49 -5.02 3.90
C SER A 44 -1.74 -4.91 4.76
N LEU A 45 -2.69 -5.81 4.52
CA LEU A 45 -3.89 -6.02 5.34
C LEU A 45 -3.74 -7.17 6.36
N ALA A 46 -2.53 -7.70 6.56
CA ALA A 46 -2.30 -8.87 7.42
C ALA A 46 -2.75 -8.69 8.89
N LYS A 47 -2.81 -7.44 9.37
CA LYS A 47 -3.30 -7.09 10.73
C LYS A 47 -4.74 -6.59 10.75
N VAL A 48 -5.36 -6.44 9.58
CA VAL A 48 -6.75 -5.99 9.47
C VAL A 48 -7.66 -7.21 9.50
N PRO A 49 -8.77 -7.18 10.26
CA PRO A 49 -9.78 -8.23 10.21
C PRO A 49 -10.31 -8.47 8.78
N PHE A 50 -10.53 -9.73 8.42
CA PHE A 50 -10.79 -10.13 7.03
C PHE A 50 -12.08 -9.53 6.48
N GLU A 51 -13.06 -9.28 7.35
CA GLU A 51 -14.33 -8.67 7.00
C GLU A 51 -14.23 -7.22 6.52
N PHE A 52 -13.10 -6.54 6.77
CA PHE A 52 -12.82 -5.20 6.28
C PHE A 52 -11.98 -5.18 4.99
N HIS A 53 -11.46 -6.34 4.54
CA HIS A 53 -10.51 -6.39 3.44
C HIS A 53 -11.11 -5.90 2.13
N ASP A 54 -12.31 -6.35 1.79
CA ASP A 54 -12.96 -5.97 0.53
C ASP A 54 -13.16 -4.45 0.42
N ASP A 55 -13.54 -3.82 1.52
CA ASP A 55 -13.77 -2.36 1.56
C ASP A 55 -12.46 -1.58 1.39
N LEU A 56 -11.36 -2.07 1.97
CA LEU A 56 -10.04 -1.44 1.86
C LEU A 56 -9.36 -1.73 0.51
N ILE A 57 -9.46 -2.95 -0.01
CA ILE A 57 -8.98 -3.32 -1.34
C ILE A 57 -9.70 -2.49 -2.41
N GLY A 58 -10.99 -2.20 -2.21
CA GLY A 58 -11.78 -1.32 -3.07
C GLY A 58 -11.15 0.06 -3.27
N LEU A 59 -10.49 0.62 -2.26
CA LEU A 59 -9.78 1.90 -2.37
C LEU A 59 -8.64 1.85 -3.39
N GLY A 60 -8.01 0.70 -3.58
CA GLY A 60 -6.93 0.53 -4.55
C GLY A 60 -7.38 0.72 -6.01
N ARG A 61 -8.68 0.68 -6.29
CA ARG A 61 -9.27 0.91 -7.62
C ARG A 61 -9.55 2.38 -7.91
N LEU A 62 -9.57 3.22 -6.89
CA LEU A 62 -9.82 4.65 -7.02
C LEU A 62 -8.60 5.37 -7.62
N GLY A 63 -8.86 6.48 -8.30
CA GLY A 63 -7.84 7.43 -8.72
C GLY A 63 -7.25 8.19 -7.54
N ASP A 64 -6.07 8.81 -7.75
CA ASP A 64 -5.33 9.47 -6.66
C ASP A 64 -6.14 10.58 -5.98
N GLN A 65 -6.91 11.36 -6.74
CA GLN A 65 -7.76 12.42 -6.21
C GLN A 65 -8.87 11.86 -5.30
N GLU A 66 -9.51 10.77 -5.70
CA GLU A 66 -10.56 10.13 -4.91
C GLU A 66 -9.98 9.54 -3.61
N ILE A 67 -8.78 8.94 -3.67
CA ILE A 67 -8.09 8.46 -2.47
C ILE A 67 -7.75 9.62 -1.53
N TRP A 68 -7.34 10.78 -2.05
CA TRP A 68 -7.17 12.00 -1.24
C TRP A 68 -8.45 12.40 -0.54
N GLN A 69 -9.58 12.46 -1.24
CA GLN A 69 -10.87 12.78 -0.64
C GLN A 69 -11.26 11.75 0.45
N VAL A 70 -10.98 10.47 0.24
CA VAL A 70 -11.18 9.45 1.29
C VAL A 70 -10.28 9.73 2.49
N ALA A 71 -8.99 9.99 2.28
CA ALA A 71 -8.03 10.22 3.34
C ALA A 71 -8.41 11.44 4.22
N MET A 72 -8.85 12.51 3.56
CA MET A 72 -9.33 13.74 4.21
C MET A 72 -10.72 13.59 4.84
N GLY A 73 -11.47 12.53 4.52
CA GLY A 73 -12.83 12.30 5.02
C GLY A 73 -13.92 13.05 4.24
N GLU A 74 -13.58 13.60 3.08
CA GLU A 74 -14.48 14.33 2.18
C GLU A 74 -15.32 13.39 1.32
N LEU A 75 -14.80 12.20 0.99
CA LEU A 75 -15.56 11.18 0.26
C LEU A 75 -16.26 10.24 1.26
N PRO A 76 -17.60 10.35 1.44
CA PRO A 76 -18.32 9.58 2.43
C PRO A 76 -18.31 8.09 2.11
N TYR A 77 -18.46 7.28 3.15
CA TYR A 77 -18.72 5.85 2.99
C TYR A 77 -20.22 5.65 2.81
N GLU A 78 -20.64 5.25 1.61
CA GLU A 78 -22.05 5.25 1.20
C GLU A 78 -22.90 4.15 1.85
N ARG A 79 -22.26 3.10 2.37
CA ARG A 79 -22.96 1.98 3.00
C ARG A 79 -23.11 2.22 4.51
N PRO A 80 -24.23 1.81 5.13
CA PRO A 80 -24.32 1.75 6.58
C PRO A 80 -23.18 0.91 7.16
N LEU A 81 -22.59 1.38 8.25
CA LEU A 81 -21.59 0.60 8.97
C LEU A 81 -22.27 -0.59 9.65
N THR A 82 -21.58 -1.73 9.68
CA THR A 82 -21.98 -2.85 10.53
C THR A 82 -21.62 -2.55 12.00
N ASP A 83 -22.27 -3.19 12.96
CA ASP A 83 -21.91 -3.09 14.39
C ASP A 83 -20.41 -3.32 14.65
N GLN A 84 -19.79 -4.21 13.88
CA GLN A 84 -18.37 -4.52 13.99
C GLN A 84 -17.49 -3.40 13.42
N GLN A 85 -17.91 -2.77 12.33
CA GLN A 85 -17.24 -1.61 11.76
C GLN A 85 -17.32 -0.38 12.68
N GLU A 86 -18.48 -0.16 13.32
CA GLU A 86 -18.66 0.91 14.30
C GLU A 86 -17.74 0.69 15.51
N ARG A 87 -17.75 -0.51 16.09
CA ARG A 87 -16.89 -0.85 17.25
C ARG A 87 -15.39 -0.78 16.96
N ALA A 88 -15.00 -0.91 15.70
CA ALA A 88 -13.60 -0.92 15.27
C ALA A 88 -13.12 0.44 14.72
N ASP A 89 -13.93 1.50 14.82
CA ASP A 89 -13.65 2.81 14.22
C ASP A 89 -13.26 2.71 12.73
N PHE A 90 -14.02 1.92 11.97
CA PHE A 90 -13.69 1.54 10.59
C PHE A 90 -13.39 2.75 9.68
N LEU A 91 -14.07 3.87 9.84
CA LEU A 91 -13.81 5.07 9.04
C LEU A 91 -12.40 5.64 9.28
N THR A 92 -11.90 5.58 10.52
CA THR A 92 -10.52 5.96 10.85
C THR A 92 -9.51 5.01 10.20
N LEU A 93 -9.80 3.71 10.23
CA LEU A 93 -8.99 2.70 9.53
C LEU A 93 -8.97 2.93 8.01
N ARG A 94 -10.14 3.19 7.42
CA ARG A 94 -10.31 3.48 5.98
C ARG A 94 -9.47 4.69 5.55
N ARG A 95 -9.51 5.78 6.33
CA ARG A 95 -8.70 6.99 6.10
C ARG A 95 -7.20 6.70 6.21
N SER A 96 -6.80 5.98 7.25
CA SER A 96 -5.39 5.62 7.48
C SER A 96 -4.83 4.75 6.34
N TYR A 97 -5.64 3.81 5.85
CA TYR A 97 -5.27 2.98 4.70
C TYR A 97 -5.19 3.78 3.40
N ALA A 98 -6.09 4.76 3.20
CA ALA A 98 -6.01 5.68 2.06
C ALA A 98 -4.70 6.48 2.05
N PHE A 99 -4.26 7.02 3.19
CA PHE A 99 -2.93 7.63 3.29
C PHE A 99 -1.80 6.66 2.96
N ALA A 100 -1.88 5.40 3.41
CA ALA A 100 -0.89 4.40 3.09
C ALA A 100 -0.83 4.07 1.58
N LEU A 101 -1.98 4.06 0.90
CA LEU A 101 -2.04 3.92 -0.56
C LEU A 101 -1.44 5.12 -1.29
N LEU A 102 -1.74 6.35 -0.85
CA LEU A 102 -1.15 7.57 -1.41
C LEU A 102 0.38 7.54 -1.29
N LYS A 103 0.90 7.17 -0.11
CA LYS A 103 2.35 6.98 0.10
C LYS A 103 2.94 5.99 -0.90
N TRP A 104 2.28 4.84 -1.06
CA TRP A 104 2.72 3.78 -1.95
C TRP A 104 2.72 4.23 -3.42
N ARG A 105 1.76 5.08 -3.81
CA ARG A 105 1.68 5.69 -5.14
C ARG A 105 2.65 6.87 -5.34
N GLY A 106 3.48 7.18 -4.35
CA GLY A 106 4.51 8.22 -4.44
C GLY A 106 4.05 9.62 -4.02
N HIS A 107 2.84 9.75 -3.45
CA HIS A 107 2.36 11.02 -2.90
C HIS A 107 2.94 11.26 -1.51
N PRO A 108 3.25 12.52 -1.15
CA PRO A 108 3.60 12.86 0.22
C PRO A 108 2.39 12.63 1.13
N VAL A 109 2.58 11.89 2.22
CA VAL A 109 1.57 11.78 3.27
C VAL A 109 1.78 12.93 4.24
N PRO A 110 0.74 13.73 4.52
CA PRO A 110 0.84 14.85 5.45
C PRO A 110 1.16 14.33 6.85
N LEU A 111 1.97 15.09 7.58
CA LEU A 111 2.26 14.80 8.97
C LEU A 111 0.96 14.94 9.79
N PRO A 112 0.80 14.21 10.91
CA PRO A 112 -0.37 14.36 11.77
C PRO A 112 -0.62 15.81 12.19
N ALA A 113 0.43 16.61 12.37
CA ALA A 113 0.32 18.04 12.70
C ALA A 113 -0.25 18.89 11.55
N GLU A 114 -0.04 18.48 10.29
CA GLU A 114 -0.56 19.16 9.10
C GLU A 114 -2.05 18.85 8.87
N LEU A 115 -2.55 17.77 9.47
CA LEU A 115 -3.96 17.35 9.40
C LEU A 115 -4.85 17.99 10.47
N LEU A 116 -4.26 18.69 11.44
CA LEU A 116 -4.95 19.33 12.57
C LEU A 116 -5.17 20.84 12.38
N VAL A 117 -4.93 21.35 11.17
CA VAL A 117 -5.17 22.76 10.86
C VAL A 117 -6.63 22.89 10.42
N ASP A 118 -7.46 23.39 11.33
CA ASP A 118 -8.89 23.72 11.13
C ASP A 118 -9.12 24.78 10.04
#